data_AF-A0A838LWJ1-F1
#
_entry.id   AF-A0A838LWJ1-F1
#
_cell.length_a   1.000
_cell.length_b   1.000
_cell.length_c   1.000
_cell.angle_alpha   90.00
_cell.angle_beta   90.00
_cell.angle_gamma   90.00
#
_symmetry.space_group_name_H-M   'P 1'
#
loop_
_entity.id
_entity.type
_entity.pdbx_description
1 polymer ?
#
loop_
_entity_poly.entity_id
_entity_poly.type
_entity_poly.pdbx_seq_one_letter_code
_entity_poly.pdbx_strand_id
1 'polypeptide(L)'
;MQYGAGRHHWRMHRQLPRRRAAAEPNLWQSCSREAWTKGRLMIKVKGNGLSIGMVSWAMLSGYAHAYDVCGSLQNAYGPFDYWVDKNMLGVVEDHHFTPEVESLVRGKSGYIGGDIDYTLRAFPNHPRALLAMVRLGEKIRSERPGGANYSVRCYLDRAIRFRPNDSMARMIYSFYLVKRKKNAEALEHLEVATQHATESGNLHYNLGLVYIDLGKYDRALQHAQEAYRLGFNLPGLRAKLEKAGKWQDPPAAKTEPDKEQGAESAAGDLPQQ
;
A
#
# COMPACT_ATOMS: atom_id res chain seq x y z
N MET A 1 -54.78 29.56 -28.43
CA MET A 1 -55.15 30.22 -27.16
C MET A 1 -53.88 30.43 -26.34
N GLN A 2 -53.59 31.71 -26.08
CA GLN A 2 -52.47 32.25 -25.31
C GLN A 2 -52.73 32.20 -23.79
N TYR A 3 -51.77 32.74 -23.03
CA TYR A 3 -51.72 33.05 -21.59
C TYR A 3 -51.08 31.95 -20.73
N GLY A 4 -50.06 32.20 -19.92
CA GLY A 4 -49.37 33.44 -19.58
C GLY A 4 -48.24 33.16 -18.59
N ALA A 5 -47.17 33.94 -18.69
CA ALA A 5 -46.02 33.91 -17.81
C ALA A 5 -46.32 34.52 -16.43
N GLY A 6 -45.71 33.97 -15.38
CA GLY A 6 -45.63 34.57 -14.05
C GLY A 6 -44.19 34.68 -13.58
N ARG A 7 -43.59 35.86 -13.77
CA ARG A 7 -42.35 36.28 -13.10
C ARG A 7 -42.71 36.93 -11.78
N HIS A 8 -42.04 36.55 -10.69
CA HIS A 8 -41.82 37.44 -9.55
C HIS A 8 -40.33 37.53 -9.22
N HIS A 9 -39.97 38.73 -8.82
CA HIS A 9 -38.67 39.37 -8.88
C HIS A 9 -38.32 39.82 -7.45
N TRP A 10 -37.05 39.68 -7.05
CA TRP A 10 -36.32 40.36 -5.95
C TRP A 10 -36.90 40.40 -4.52
N ARG A 11 -36.07 40.04 -3.51
CA ARG A 11 -35.10 40.97 -2.90
C ARG A 11 -34.13 40.26 -1.93
N MET A 12 -32.91 40.80 -1.93
CA MET A 12 -31.74 40.42 -1.17
C MET A 12 -31.77 40.76 0.32
N HIS A 13 -30.77 40.19 1.02
CA HIS A 13 -30.09 40.62 2.24
C HIS A 13 -30.65 40.16 3.60
N ARG A 14 -29.96 39.18 4.19
CA ARG A 14 -29.31 39.39 5.49
C ARG A 14 -27.89 38.83 5.46
N GLN A 15 -26.94 39.75 5.51
CA GLN A 15 -25.53 39.48 5.77
C GLN A 15 -25.40 38.99 7.21
N LEU A 16 -24.82 37.80 7.40
CA LEU A 16 -24.34 37.36 8.71
C LEU A 16 -22.89 37.84 8.89
N PRO A 17 -22.51 38.32 10.09
CA PRO A 17 -21.23 38.98 10.30
C PRO A 17 -20.05 38.01 10.19
N ARG A 18 -19.06 38.41 9.39
CA ARG A 18 -17.71 37.82 9.35
C ARG A 18 -17.07 37.95 10.73
N ARG A 19 -16.97 36.86 11.49
CA ARG A 19 -16.05 36.79 12.63
C ARG A 19 -14.62 36.78 12.08
N ARG A 20 -13.86 37.83 12.40
CA ARG A 20 -12.40 37.87 12.24
C ARG A 20 -11.81 36.81 13.18
N ALA A 21 -11.26 35.74 12.64
CA ALA A 21 -10.33 34.91 13.38
C ALA A 21 -8.99 35.66 13.42
N ALA A 22 -8.59 36.05 14.63
CA ALA A 22 -7.29 36.64 14.89
C ALA A 22 -6.19 35.63 14.56
N ALA A 23 -5.12 36.12 13.94
CA ALA A 23 -3.89 35.39 13.73
C ALA A 23 -3.16 35.24 15.07
N GLU A 24 -2.95 34.00 15.52
CA GLU A 24 -2.00 33.70 16.58
C GLU A 24 -0.62 33.40 15.97
N PRO A 25 0.47 33.80 16.66
CA PRO A 25 1.82 33.77 16.12
C PRO A 25 2.43 32.37 16.10
N ASN A 26 3.12 32.11 14.99
CA ASN A 26 4.01 30.97 14.76
C ASN A 26 5.10 30.88 15.84
N LEU A 27 5.14 29.76 16.57
CA LEU A 27 6.30 29.33 17.35
C LEU A 27 6.62 27.88 16.97
N TRP A 28 7.91 27.62 16.74
CA TRP A 28 8.55 26.34 16.42
C TRP A 28 8.73 26.00 14.93
N GLN A 29 9.33 26.94 14.19
CA GLN A 29 10.46 26.58 13.33
C GLN A 29 11.74 26.58 14.17
N SER A 30 12.32 25.40 14.42
CA SER A 30 13.77 25.15 14.52
C SER A 30 13.98 23.72 15.02
N CYS A 31 14.16 22.78 14.09
CA CYS A 31 14.86 21.54 14.40
C CYS A 31 16.01 21.45 13.40
N SER A 32 17.08 22.18 13.71
CA SER A 32 18.35 22.11 13.00
C SER A 32 19.06 20.82 13.40
N ARG A 33 19.57 20.13 12.37
CA ARG A 33 20.56 19.06 12.50
C ARG A 33 21.80 19.65 13.17
N GLU A 34 22.31 19.01 14.22
CA GLU A 34 23.73 18.84 14.55
C GLU A 34 23.91 18.23 15.96
N ALA A 35 25.07 17.59 16.16
CA ALA A 35 25.60 17.08 17.43
C ALA A 35 25.17 15.67 17.90
N TRP A 36 25.48 14.65 17.10
CA TRP A 36 26.03 13.41 17.66
C TRP A 36 27.54 13.57 17.79
N THR A 37 28.04 13.95 18.96
CA THR A 37 29.44 13.71 19.37
C THR A 37 29.59 13.82 20.88
N LYS A 38 29.93 12.67 21.49
CA LYS A 38 30.76 12.50 22.70
C LYS A 38 30.40 13.35 23.94
N GLY A 39 29.63 12.76 24.85
CA GLY A 39 29.53 13.18 26.25
C GLY A 39 29.85 12.01 27.20
N ARG A 40 31.14 11.77 27.45
CA ARG A 40 31.62 10.91 28.54
C ARG A 40 31.34 11.62 29.87
N LEU A 41 30.31 11.19 30.60
CA LEU A 41 30.03 11.71 31.93
C LEU A 41 30.98 11.05 32.95
N MET A 42 32.00 11.79 33.37
CA MET A 42 32.87 11.40 34.50
C MET A 42 32.19 11.82 35.80
N ILE A 43 31.62 10.85 36.54
CA ILE A 43 31.13 11.09 37.90
C ILE A 43 32.33 11.06 38.85
N LYS A 44 32.61 12.20 39.48
CA LYS A 44 33.66 12.34 40.51
C LYS A 44 33.03 12.01 41.87
N VAL A 45 33.27 10.80 42.38
CA VAL A 45 32.81 10.38 43.72
C VAL A 45 33.85 10.86 44.74
N LYS A 46 33.48 11.82 45.60
CA LYS A 46 34.19 12.09 46.86
C LYS A 46 33.64 11.12 47.90
N GLY A 47 34.53 10.31 48.49
CA GLY A 47 34.17 9.35 49.52
C GLY A 47 33.77 10.00 50.84
N ASN A 48 32.80 9.39 51.52
CA ASN A 48 32.91 8.87 52.87
C ASN A 48 31.56 8.30 53.31
N GLY A 49 31.56 7.09 53.87
CA GLY A 49 30.41 6.51 54.58
C GLY A 49 29.86 5.25 53.93
N LEU A 50 30.26 4.10 54.47
CA LEU A 50 29.59 2.82 54.28
C LEU A 50 28.09 2.95 54.62
N SER A 51 27.24 2.57 53.67
CA SER A 51 25.92 2.00 53.92
C SER A 51 25.64 1.07 52.75
N ILE A 52 25.71 -0.24 53.00
CA ILE A 52 25.32 -1.28 52.03
C ILE A 52 23.79 -1.23 51.95
N GLY A 53 23.27 -0.29 51.16
CA GLY A 53 21.88 -0.33 50.71
C GLY A 53 21.79 -1.34 49.57
N MET A 54 21.01 -2.40 49.76
CA MET A 54 20.63 -3.30 48.67
C MET A 54 20.00 -2.47 47.55
N VAL A 55 20.76 -2.20 46.50
CA VAL A 55 20.20 -1.74 45.24
C VAL A 55 19.56 -2.97 44.62
N SER A 56 18.29 -3.22 44.97
CA SER A 56 17.44 -4.13 44.23
C SER A 56 17.51 -3.72 42.77
N TRP A 57 18.25 -4.50 41.98
CA TRP A 57 18.12 -4.56 40.54
C TRP A 57 16.75 -5.15 40.21
N ALA A 58 15.69 -4.38 40.44
CA ALA A 58 14.49 -4.52 39.68
C ALA A 58 14.81 -3.96 38.29
N MET A 59 15.48 -4.79 37.48
CA MET A 59 15.41 -4.71 36.03
C MET A 59 13.92 -4.78 35.69
N LEU A 60 13.27 -3.61 35.61
CA LEU A 60 12.02 -3.47 34.89
C LEU A 60 12.35 -3.80 33.45
N SER A 61 12.28 -5.09 33.12
CA SER A 61 12.09 -5.58 31.77
C SER A 61 10.79 -4.96 31.28
N GLY A 62 10.87 -3.71 30.83
CA GLY A 62 9.86 -3.06 30.03
C GLY A 62 9.84 -3.73 28.67
N TYR A 63 9.42 -4.99 28.62
CA TYR A 63 8.74 -5.50 27.46
C TYR A 63 7.45 -4.69 27.38
N ALA A 64 7.54 -3.53 26.74
CA ALA A 64 6.40 -2.93 26.10
C ALA A 64 5.93 -3.98 25.09
N HIS A 65 5.00 -4.84 25.52
CA HIS A 65 4.10 -5.50 24.60
C HIS A 65 3.46 -4.35 23.83
N ALA A 66 3.98 -4.07 22.63
CA ALA A 66 3.35 -3.19 21.70
C ALA A 66 1.92 -3.71 21.57
N TYR A 67 0.98 -2.99 22.18
CA TYR A 67 -0.43 -3.32 22.08
C TYR A 67 -0.69 -3.46 20.58
N ASP A 68 -1.11 -4.63 20.16
CA ASP A 68 -1.40 -4.91 18.77
C ASP A 68 -2.58 -4.03 18.34
N VAL A 69 -2.27 -2.82 17.85
CA VAL A 69 -3.24 -1.75 17.55
C VAL A 69 -4.27 -2.21 16.51
N CYS A 70 -3.93 -3.27 15.75
CA CYS A 70 -4.75 -3.81 14.67
C CYS A 70 -5.33 -5.20 14.97
N GLY A 71 -5.25 -5.62 16.24
CA GLY A 71 -5.87 -6.81 16.76
C GLY A 71 -5.30 -8.11 16.19
N SER A 72 -5.74 -9.21 16.79
CA SER A 72 -5.25 -10.54 16.43
C SER A 72 -5.66 -11.00 15.02
N LEU A 73 -4.80 -11.77 14.36
CA LEU A 73 -5.10 -12.48 13.11
C LEU A 73 -5.97 -13.73 13.31
N GLN A 74 -6.23 -14.18 14.55
CA GLN A 74 -7.13 -15.31 14.80
C GLN A 74 -8.53 -15.03 14.24
N ASN A 75 -9.10 -16.00 13.53
CA ASN A 75 -10.44 -15.94 12.97
C ASN A 75 -11.10 -17.31 13.05
N ALA A 76 -12.44 -17.36 13.09
CA ALA A 76 -13.18 -18.62 13.11
C ALA A 76 -13.10 -19.37 11.76
N TYR A 77 -12.84 -18.65 10.67
CA TYR A 77 -12.69 -19.18 9.31
C TYR A 77 -11.48 -18.52 8.64
N GLY A 78 -10.40 -19.28 8.44
CA GLY A 78 -9.08 -18.74 8.09
C GLY A 78 -8.30 -18.28 9.34
N PRO A 79 -7.26 -17.44 9.20
CA PRO A 79 -6.84 -16.78 7.97
C PRO A 79 -6.18 -17.76 6.98
N PHE A 80 -6.53 -17.61 5.71
CA PHE A 80 -5.98 -18.31 4.56
C PHE A 80 -5.05 -17.39 3.77
N ASP A 81 -4.09 -17.96 3.06
CA ASP A 81 -3.19 -17.22 2.19
C ASP A 81 -3.76 -17.13 0.78
N TYR A 82 -3.99 -15.91 0.30
CA TYR A 82 -4.53 -15.66 -1.03
C TYR A 82 -3.73 -16.36 -2.14
N TRP A 83 -2.41 -16.50 -2.01
CA TRP A 83 -1.56 -17.07 -3.05
C TRP A 83 -1.50 -18.59 -3.01
N VAL A 84 -1.84 -19.21 -1.87
CA VAL A 84 -1.69 -20.66 -1.63
C VAL A 84 -3.04 -21.36 -1.59
N ASP A 85 -3.99 -20.86 -0.80
CA ASP A 85 -5.23 -21.55 -0.44
C ASP A 85 -6.37 -21.24 -1.45
N LYS A 86 -6.09 -21.46 -2.74
CA LYS A 86 -6.99 -21.08 -3.84
C LYS A 86 -8.35 -21.78 -3.80
N ASN A 87 -8.40 -22.99 -3.26
CA ASN A 87 -9.64 -23.76 -3.06
C ASN A 87 -10.61 -23.10 -2.08
N MET A 88 -10.12 -22.23 -1.19
CA MET A 88 -10.94 -21.53 -0.20
C MET A 88 -11.52 -20.22 -0.73
N LEU A 89 -11.06 -19.74 -1.91
CA LEU A 89 -11.47 -18.43 -2.44
C LEU A 89 -12.95 -18.37 -2.81
N GLY A 90 -13.48 -19.39 -3.50
CA GLY A 90 -14.86 -19.36 -3.99
C GLY A 90 -15.89 -19.15 -2.86
N VAL A 91 -15.70 -19.85 -1.74
CA VAL A 91 -16.59 -19.73 -0.56
C VAL A 91 -16.64 -18.30 -0.02
N VAL A 92 -15.52 -17.56 -0.09
CA VAL A 92 -15.46 -16.18 0.41
C VAL A 92 -15.89 -15.19 -0.66
N GLU A 93 -15.37 -15.29 -1.88
CA GLU A 93 -15.65 -14.31 -2.94
C GLU A 93 -17.13 -14.34 -3.36
N ASP A 94 -17.77 -15.52 -3.43
CA ASP A 94 -19.16 -15.65 -3.86
C ASP A 94 -20.17 -15.06 -2.85
N HIS A 95 -19.80 -14.99 -1.57
CA HIS A 95 -20.66 -14.53 -0.49
C HIS A 95 -20.32 -13.14 0.03
N HIS A 96 -19.07 -12.72 -0.06
CA HIS A 96 -18.58 -11.49 0.58
C HIS A 96 -17.67 -10.63 -0.32
N PHE A 97 -17.30 -11.08 -1.51
CA PHE A 97 -16.49 -10.28 -2.43
C PHE A 97 -16.99 -10.35 -3.88
N THR A 98 -18.29 -10.19 -4.04
CA THR A 98 -18.94 -10.18 -5.36
C THR A 98 -18.47 -8.98 -6.21
N PRO A 99 -18.69 -8.99 -7.54
CA PRO A 99 -18.36 -7.86 -8.40
C PRO A 99 -18.96 -6.52 -7.93
N GLU A 100 -20.17 -6.51 -7.36
CA GLU A 100 -20.78 -5.29 -6.81
C GLU A 100 -20.13 -4.80 -5.52
N VAL A 101 -19.61 -5.71 -4.70
CA VAL A 101 -18.83 -5.36 -3.51
C VAL A 101 -17.49 -4.77 -3.94
N GLU A 102 -16.76 -5.45 -4.83
CA GLU A 102 -15.46 -4.99 -5.32
C GLU A 102 -15.55 -3.62 -6.04
N SER A 103 -16.59 -3.42 -6.84
CA SER A 103 -16.86 -2.15 -7.53
C SER A 103 -17.47 -1.07 -6.64
N LEU A 104 -17.71 -1.37 -5.35
CA LEU A 104 -18.24 -0.44 -4.34
C LEU A 104 -19.63 0.10 -4.69
N VAL A 105 -20.47 -0.73 -5.31
CA VAL A 105 -21.85 -0.41 -5.70
C VAL A 105 -22.82 -0.68 -4.55
N ARG A 106 -22.80 -1.90 -3.98
CA ARG A 106 -23.62 -2.30 -2.84
C ARG A 106 -23.01 -3.51 -2.12
N GLY A 107 -23.35 -3.68 -0.84
CA GLY A 107 -22.97 -4.89 -0.10
C GLY A 107 -23.85 -6.08 -0.50
N LYS A 108 -23.31 -7.29 -0.31
CA LYS A 108 -23.98 -8.57 -0.48
C LYS A 108 -24.70 -9.00 0.80
N SER A 109 -24.05 -8.84 1.96
CA SER A 109 -24.60 -9.22 3.27
C SER A 109 -24.89 -8.02 4.18
N GLY A 110 -24.78 -6.80 3.66
CA GLY A 110 -25.11 -5.58 4.38
C GLY A 110 -24.29 -4.38 3.90
N TYR A 111 -23.41 -3.88 4.76
CA TYR A 111 -22.49 -2.82 4.38
C TYR A 111 -21.36 -3.36 3.49
N ILE A 112 -20.98 -2.60 2.46
CA ILE A 112 -19.81 -2.91 1.62
C ILE A 112 -18.56 -3.11 2.50
N GLY A 113 -18.36 -2.26 3.51
CA GLY A 113 -17.24 -2.40 4.43
C GLY A 113 -17.28 -3.67 5.28
N GLY A 114 -18.47 -4.21 5.59
CA GLY A 114 -18.64 -5.47 6.31
C GLY A 114 -18.33 -6.70 5.46
N ASP A 115 -18.72 -6.67 4.18
CA ASP A 115 -18.39 -7.74 3.24
C ASP A 115 -16.89 -7.80 2.94
N ILE A 116 -16.26 -6.64 2.73
CA ILE A 116 -14.81 -6.57 2.56
C ILE A 116 -14.08 -6.92 3.88
N ASP A 117 -14.62 -6.55 5.05
CA ASP A 117 -14.10 -6.99 6.36
C ASP A 117 -14.07 -8.51 6.49
N TYR A 118 -15.17 -9.18 6.16
CA TYR A 118 -15.24 -10.63 6.21
C TYR A 118 -14.15 -11.25 5.33
N THR A 119 -14.06 -10.76 4.09
CA THR A 119 -13.05 -11.19 3.13
C THR A 119 -11.64 -11.02 3.66
N LEU A 120 -11.33 -9.87 4.29
CA LEU A 120 -9.99 -9.57 4.81
C LEU A 120 -9.67 -10.22 6.17
N ARG A 121 -10.66 -10.71 6.90
CA ARG A 121 -10.42 -11.59 8.05
C ARG A 121 -10.15 -13.03 7.62
N ALA A 122 -10.84 -13.50 6.58
CA ALA A 122 -10.62 -14.83 6.00
C ALA A 122 -9.32 -14.90 5.18
N PHE A 123 -8.98 -13.84 4.43
CA PHE A 123 -7.77 -13.73 3.62
C PHE A 123 -7.09 -12.38 3.87
N PRO A 124 -6.23 -12.24 4.89
CA PRO A 124 -5.60 -10.97 5.23
C PRO A 124 -4.82 -10.33 4.09
N ASN A 125 -4.22 -11.13 3.22
CA ASN A 125 -3.44 -10.67 2.06
C ASN A 125 -4.23 -10.69 0.74
N HIS A 126 -5.57 -10.68 0.76
CA HIS A 126 -6.37 -10.64 -0.47
C HIS A 126 -6.22 -9.31 -1.22
N PRO A 127 -5.53 -9.25 -2.37
CA PRO A 127 -5.10 -7.98 -2.95
C PRO A 127 -6.26 -7.13 -3.46
N ARG A 128 -7.24 -7.75 -4.12
CA ARG A 128 -8.45 -7.04 -4.60
C ARG A 128 -9.27 -6.46 -3.44
N ALA A 129 -9.52 -7.22 -2.38
CA ALA A 129 -10.25 -6.77 -1.20
C ALA A 129 -9.50 -5.66 -0.44
N LEU A 130 -8.17 -5.76 -0.30
CA LEU A 130 -7.36 -4.70 0.31
C LEU A 130 -7.49 -3.39 -0.49
N LEU A 131 -7.34 -3.48 -1.81
CA LEU A 131 -7.49 -2.30 -2.68
C LEU A 131 -8.92 -1.74 -2.64
N ALA A 132 -9.94 -2.60 -2.60
CA ALA A 132 -11.34 -2.19 -2.47
C ALA A 132 -11.59 -1.48 -1.13
N MET A 133 -11.05 -1.97 -0.02
CA MET A 133 -11.15 -1.33 1.29
C MET A 133 -10.51 0.06 1.30
N VAL A 134 -9.32 0.20 0.69
CA VAL A 134 -8.66 1.51 0.53
C VAL A 134 -9.54 2.45 -0.30
N ARG A 135 -10.02 2.00 -1.46
CA ARG A 135 -10.88 2.81 -2.34
C ARG A 135 -12.19 3.20 -1.67
N LEU A 136 -12.78 2.32 -0.86
CA LEU A 136 -13.98 2.61 -0.09
C LEU A 136 -13.70 3.71 0.92
N GLY A 137 -12.64 3.57 1.73
CA GLY A 137 -12.22 4.57 2.71
C GLY A 137 -12.00 5.94 2.07
N GLU A 138 -11.36 6.00 0.90
CA GLU A 138 -11.20 7.25 0.13
C GLU A 138 -12.54 7.81 -0.36
N LYS A 139 -13.41 6.96 -0.95
CA LYS A 139 -14.71 7.34 -1.51
C LYS A 139 -15.62 7.98 -0.46
N ILE A 140 -15.64 7.43 0.75
CA ILE A 140 -16.51 7.91 1.84
C ILE A 140 -15.78 8.77 2.88
N ARG A 141 -14.48 9.00 2.69
CA ARG A 141 -13.60 9.76 3.60
C ARG A 141 -13.65 9.24 5.05
N SER A 142 -13.55 7.92 5.22
CA SER A 142 -13.53 7.28 6.53
C SER A 142 -12.35 6.32 6.66
N GLU A 143 -11.66 6.39 7.79
CA GLU A 143 -10.64 5.40 8.15
C GLU A 143 -11.25 4.07 8.59
N ARG A 144 -12.54 4.03 8.92
CA ARG A 144 -13.25 2.79 9.28
C ARG A 144 -14.61 2.77 8.58
N PRO A 145 -14.69 2.17 7.37
CA PRO A 145 -15.96 2.04 6.66
C PRO A 145 -17.03 1.30 7.47
N GLY A 146 -18.30 1.63 7.26
CA GLY A 146 -19.41 1.00 7.97
C GLY A 146 -19.39 -0.53 7.83
N GLY A 147 -19.65 -1.23 8.94
CA GLY A 147 -19.57 -2.68 9.02
C GLY A 147 -18.16 -3.27 9.19
N ALA A 148 -17.09 -2.49 9.01
CA ALA A 148 -15.73 -2.97 9.19
C ALA A 148 -15.31 -3.04 10.67
N ASN A 149 -14.61 -4.12 11.06
CA ASN A 149 -14.07 -4.26 12.42
C ASN A 149 -12.78 -3.46 12.63
N TYR A 150 -12.01 -3.26 11.56
CA TYR A 150 -10.72 -2.57 11.62
C TYR A 150 -10.71 -1.32 10.75
N SER A 151 -9.73 -0.44 11.00
CA SER A 151 -9.46 0.68 10.10
C SER A 151 -8.83 0.19 8.80
N VAL A 152 -8.88 1.00 7.74
CA VAL A 152 -8.22 0.74 6.46
C VAL A 152 -6.73 0.46 6.68
N ARG A 153 -6.05 1.29 7.46
CA ARG A 153 -4.65 1.07 7.85
C ARG A 153 -4.44 -0.28 8.52
N CYS A 154 -5.34 -0.67 9.42
CA CYS A 154 -5.19 -1.92 10.14
C CYS A 154 -5.37 -3.15 9.27
N TYR A 155 -6.20 -3.12 8.22
CA TYR A 155 -6.21 -4.24 7.26
C TYR A 155 -4.87 -4.39 6.53
N LEU A 156 -4.23 -3.28 6.17
CA LEU A 156 -2.94 -3.28 5.49
C LEU A 156 -1.81 -3.76 6.41
N ASP A 157 -1.81 -3.32 7.67
CA ASP A 157 -0.91 -3.82 8.70
C ASP A 157 -1.06 -5.34 8.90
N ARG A 158 -2.31 -5.80 9.07
CA ARG A 158 -2.63 -7.23 9.22
C ARG A 158 -2.17 -8.06 8.02
N ALA A 159 -2.32 -7.54 6.80
CA ALA A 159 -1.84 -8.21 5.58
C ALA A 159 -0.33 -8.46 5.63
N ILE A 160 0.45 -7.45 6.05
CA ILE A 160 1.90 -7.56 6.16
C ILE A 160 2.31 -8.45 7.33
N ARG A 161 1.60 -8.40 8.47
CA ARG A 161 1.88 -9.32 9.57
C ARG A 161 1.60 -10.77 9.21
N PHE A 162 0.57 -11.00 8.41
CA PHE A 162 0.22 -12.32 7.90
C PHE A 162 1.26 -12.84 6.89
N ARG A 163 1.62 -12.01 5.89
CA ARG A 163 2.64 -12.35 4.89
C ARG A 163 3.64 -11.20 4.71
N PRO A 164 4.74 -11.18 5.48
CA PRO A 164 5.67 -10.05 5.50
C PRO A 164 6.29 -9.70 4.16
N ASN A 165 6.44 -10.65 3.24
CA ASN A 165 7.08 -10.42 1.94
C ASN A 165 6.07 -10.37 0.78
N ASP A 166 4.80 -10.09 1.06
CA ASP A 166 3.78 -9.92 0.02
C ASP A 166 3.94 -8.58 -0.71
N SER A 167 4.53 -8.61 -1.90
CA SER A 167 4.77 -7.41 -2.70
C SER A 167 3.50 -6.67 -3.09
N MET A 168 2.40 -7.40 -3.34
CA MET A 168 1.15 -6.75 -3.74
C MET A 168 0.51 -6.05 -2.54
N ALA A 169 0.46 -6.69 -1.36
CA ALA A 169 -0.05 -6.06 -0.15
C ALA A 169 0.78 -4.83 0.25
N ARG A 170 2.12 -4.92 0.17
CA ARG A 170 3.02 -3.78 0.42
C ARG A 170 2.85 -2.64 -0.57
N MET A 171 2.67 -2.95 -1.85
CA MET A 171 2.37 -1.94 -2.87
C MET A 171 1.03 -1.24 -2.57
N ILE A 172 -0.02 -1.98 -2.20
CA ILE A 172 -1.32 -1.40 -1.83
C ILE A 172 -1.20 -0.54 -0.56
N TYR A 173 -0.40 -0.95 0.43
CA TYR A 173 -0.17 -0.12 1.60
C TYR A 173 0.57 1.17 1.23
N SER A 174 1.58 1.07 0.37
CA SER A 174 2.28 2.24 -0.16
C SER A 174 1.32 3.20 -0.85
N PHE A 175 0.40 2.69 -1.68
CA PHE A 175 -0.66 3.49 -2.30
C PHE A 175 -1.54 4.22 -1.27
N TYR A 176 -2.01 3.53 -0.22
CA TYR A 176 -2.75 4.16 0.88
C TYR A 176 -1.94 5.27 1.57
N LEU A 177 -0.66 5.00 1.88
CA LEU A 177 0.23 5.95 2.55
C LEU A 177 0.48 7.21 1.72
N VAL A 178 0.64 7.06 0.40
CA VAL A 178 0.76 8.19 -0.54
C VAL A 178 -0.49 9.08 -0.51
N LYS A 179 -1.69 8.49 -0.48
CA LYS A 179 -2.94 9.27 -0.34
C LYS A 179 -3.01 10.01 1.00
N ARG A 180 -2.37 9.48 2.04
CA ARG A 180 -2.21 10.10 3.36
C ARG A 180 -0.97 11.00 3.50
N LYS A 181 -0.26 11.30 2.41
CA LYS A 181 0.95 12.14 2.37
C LYS A 181 2.12 11.61 3.21
N LYS A 182 2.11 10.32 3.54
CA LYS A 182 3.17 9.63 4.28
C LYS A 182 4.19 9.01 3.32
N ASN A 183 4.84 9.86 2.54
CA ASN A 183 5.65 9.41 1.41
C ASN A 183 6.91 8.63 1.82
N ALA A 184 7.50 8.92 2.99
CA ALA A 184 8.66 8.18 3.50
C ALA A 184 8.31 6.74 3.84
N GLU A 185 7.26 6.53 4.65
CA GLU A 185 6.74 5.20 5.02
C GLU A 185 6.30 4.41 3.78
N ALA A 186 5.70 5.09 2.79
CA ALA A 186 5.35 4.46 1.51
C ALA A 186 6.59 3.91 0.78
N LEU A 187 7.70 4.65 0.76
CA LEU A 187 8.93 4.22 0.10
C LEU A 187 9.56 3.00 0.78
N GLU A 188 9.49 2.89 2.11
CA GLU A 188 9.96 1.72 2.86
C GLU A 188 9.18 0.46 2.46
N HIS A 189 7.85 0.57 2.34
CA HIS A 189 7.03 -0.55 1.87
C HIS A 189 7.31 -0.91 0.40
N LEU A 190 7.48 0.09 -0.48
CA LEU A 190 7.83 -0.15 -1.88
C LEU A 190 9.19 -0.82 -2.04
N GLU A 191 10.17 -0.47 -1.22
CA GLU A 191 11.49 -1.10 -1.24
C GLU A 191 11.38 -2.61 -1.02
N VAL A 192 10.69 -3.03 0.04
CA VAL A 192 10.47 -4.46 0.30
C VAL A 192 9.60 -5.10 -0.79
N ALA A 193 8.58 -4.40 -1.31
CA ALA A 193 7.77 -4.90 -2.41
C ALA A 193 8.60 -5.19 -3.66
N THR A 194 9.57 -4.33 -3.98
CA THR A 194 10.47 -4.50 -5.13
C THR A 194 11.49 -5.61 -4.92
N GLN A 195 11.98 -5.82 -3.69
CA GLN A 195 12.92 -6.91 -3.37
C GLN A 195 12.30 -8.30 -3.56
N HIS A 196 10.98 -8.42 -3.35
CA HIS A 196 10.24 -9.67 -3.48
C HIS A 196 9.30 -9.71 -4.68
N ALA A 197 9.46 -8.77 -5.62
CA ALA A 197 8.60 -8.69 -6.79
C ALA A 197 8.69 -10.00 -7.60
N THR A 198 7.56 -10.65 -7.77
CA THR A 198 7.41 -11.77 -8.70
C THR A 198 7.38 -11.25 -10.14
N GLU A 199 7.56 -12.13 -11.12
CA GLU A 199 7.41 -11.81 -12.56
C GLU A 199 5.93 -11.55 -12.93
N SER A 200 5.32 -10.55 -12.31
CA SER A 200 3.94 -10.16 -12.49
C SER A 200 3.89 -8.78 -13.14
N GLY A 201 3.54 -8.72 -14.43
CA GLY A 201 3.38 -7.45 -15.14
C GLY A 201 2.38 -6.50 -14.46
N ASN A 202 1.34 -7.06 -13.82
CA ASN A 202 0.37 -6.29 -13.02
C ASN A 202 1.03 -5.60 -11.81
N LEU A 203 1.88 -6.31 -11.06
CA LEU A 203 2.61 -5.74 -9.94
C LEU A 203 3.53 -4.60 -10.41
N HIS A 204 4.31 -4.82 -11.46
CA HIS A 204 5.19 -3.80 -12.04
C HIS A 204 4.39 -2.56 -12.48
N TYR A 205 3.26 -2.75 -13.16
CA TYR A 205 2.41 -1.64 -13.55
C TYR A 205 1.91 -0.82 -12.35
N ASN A 206 1.44 -1.49 -11.30
CA ASN A 206 0.95 -0.82 -10.10
C ASN A 206 2.08 -0.12 -9.32
N LEU A 207 3.26 -0.74 -9.20
CA LEU A 207 4.45 -0.09 -8.64
C LEU A 207 4.81 1.18 -9.43
N GLY A 208 4.77 1.11 -10.76
CA GLY A 208 4.97 2.26 -11.64
C GLY A 208 3.99 3.40 -11.33
N LEU A 209 2.70 3.10 -11.17
CA LEU A 209 1.69 4.10 -10.80
C LEU A 209 1.95 4.73 -9.43
N VAL A 210 2.35 3.96 -8.42
CA VAL A 210 2.68 4.52 -7.10
C VAL A 210 3.92 5.40 -7.17
N TYR A 211 4.94 5.00 -7.93
CA TYR A 211 6.13 5.83 -8.15
C TYR A 211 5.83 7.13 -8.93
N ILE A 212 4.86 7.13 -9.84
CA ILE A 212 4.34 8.36 -10.46
C ILE A 212 3.76 9.30 -9.40
N ASP A 213 2.88 8.79 -8.51
CA ASP A 213 2.26 9.61 -7.48
C ASP A 213 3.29 10.18 -6.47
N LEU A 214 4.45 9.52 -6.34
CA LEU A 214 5.59 9.98 -5.54
C LEU A 214 6.57 10.91 -6.29
N GLY A 215 6.36 11.15 -7.59
CA GLY A 215 7.27 11.92 -8.44
C GLY A 215 8.61 11.22 -8.74
N LYS A 216 8.71 9.91 -8.52
CA LYS A 216 9.91 9.09 -8.77
C LYS A 216 9.86 8.50 -10.17
N TYR A 217 9.91 9.39 -11.16
CA TYR A 217 9.68 9.04 -12.57
C TYR A 217 10.66 8.01 -13.14
N ASP A 218 11.93 8.03 -12.74
CA ASP A 218 12.92 7.07 -13.25
C ASP A 218 12.58 5.64 -12.81
N ARG A 219 12.17 5.44 -11.55
CA ARG A 219 11.66 4.15 -11.06
C ARG A 219 10.34 3.78 -11.73
N ALA A 220 9.44 4.75 -11.93
CA ALA A 220 8.18 4.51 -12.62
C ALA A 220 8.40 4.02 -14.06
N LEU A 221 9.37 4.59 -14.78
CA LEU A 221 9.74 4.18 -16.13
C LEU A 221 10.28 2.75 -16.15
N GLN A 222 11.20 2.39 -15.25
CA GLN A 222 11.73 1.03 -15.13
C GLN A 222 10.61 0.00 -14.93
N HIS A 223 9.70 0.29 -13.99
CA HIS A 223 8.55 -0.58 -13.74
C HIS A 223 7.55 -0.61 -14.90
N ALA A 224 7.39 0.48 -15.65
CA ALA A 224 6.55 0.50 -16.84
C ALA A 224 7.12 -0.40 -17.96
N GLN A 225 8.42 -0.28 -18.22
CA GLN A 225 9.11 -1.10 -19.21
C GLN A 225 9.02 -2.59 -18.85
N GLU A 226 9.22 -2.93 -17.58
CA GLU A 226 9.09 -4.32 -17.12
C GLU A 226 7.66 -4.84 -17.19
N ALA A 227 6.66 -4.04 -16.82
CA ALA A 227 5.26 -4.41 -16.99
C ALA A 227 4.92 -4.73 -18.45
N TYR A 228 5.43 -3.92 -19.38
CA TYR A 228 5.18 -4.08 -20.81
C TYR A 228 5.96 -5.24 -21.42
N ARG A 229 7.19 -5.48 -20.95
CA ARG A 229 7.97 -6.70 -21.28
C ARG A 229 7.21 -7.96 -20.87
N LEU A 230 6.54 -7.94 -19.73
CA LEU A 230 5.70 -9.04 -19.22
C LEU A 230 4.29 -9.07 -19.84
N GLY A 231 4.04 -8.30 -20.91
CA GLY A 231 2.76 -8.30 -21.64
C GLY A 231 1.63 -7.48 -21.01
N PHE A 232 1.86 -6.79 -19.89
CA PHE A 232 0.86 -5.97 -19.21
C PHE A 232 0.78 -4.55 -19.80
N ASN A 233 0.36 -4.47 -21.06
CA ASN A 233 0.41 -3.28 -21.91
C ASN A 233 -0.77 -2.31 -21.72
N LEU A 234 -1.08 -1.90 -20.48
CA LEU A 234 -2.11 -0.90 -20.25
C LEU A 234 -1.59 0.52 -20.55
N PRO A 235 -2.35 1.36 -21.29
CA PRO A 235 -1.85 2.65 -21.79
C PRO A 235 -1.70 3.72 -20.69
N GLY A 236 -2.35 3.53 -19.53
CA GLY A 236 -2.46 4.58 -18.50
C GLY A 236 -1.11 4.98 -17.87
N LEU A 237 -0.22 4.03 -17.64
CA LEU A 237 1.10 4.31 -17.05
C LEU A 237 2.01 5.06 -18.04
N ARG A 238 2.07 4.60 -19.30
CA ARG A 238 2.75 5.30 -20.39
C ARG A 238 2.25 6.74 -20.55
N ALA A 239 0.93 6.93 -20.65
CA ALA A 239 0.35 8.26 -20.79
C ALA A 239 0.72 9.21 -19.63
N LYS A 240 0.83 8.70 -18.40
CA LYS A 240 1.30 9.49 -17.24
C LYS A 240 2.77 9.87 -17.35
N LEU A 241 3.62 8.95 -17.83
CA LEU A 241 5.04 9.21 -18.06
C LEU A 241 5.27 10.19 -19.21
N GLU A 242 4.55 10.04 -20.33
CA GLU A 242 4.59 10.96 -21.47
C GLU A 242 4.15 12.36 -21.05
N LYS A 243 3.04 12.47 -20.32
CA LYS A 243 2.57 13.76 -19.78
C LYS A 243 3.60 14.41 -18.84
N ALA A 244 4.41 13.62 -18.13
CA ALA A 244 5.49 14.12 -17.29
C ALA A 244 6.78 14.44 -18.07
N GLY A 245 6.86 14.13 -19.37
CA GLY A 245 8.09 14.23 -20.17
C GLY A 245 9.16 13.21 -19.76
N LYS A 246 8.73 12.05 -19.26
CA LYS A 246 9.61 11.01 -18.66
C LYS A 246 9.48 9.65 -19.33
N TRP A 247 8.64 9.50 -20.35
CA TRP A 247 8.59 8.29 -21.14
C TRP A 247 9.85 8.15 -21.99
N GLN A 248 10.42 6.96 -22.01
CA GLN A 248 11.45 6.56 -22.95
C GLN A 248 11.10 5.15 -23.42
N ASP A 249 11.15 4.94 -24.73
CA ASP A 249 10.93 3.60 -25.27
C ASP A 249 12.00 2.65 -24.70
N PRO A 250 11.63 1.40 -24.39
CA PRO A 250 12.60 0.43 -23.93
C PRO A 250 13.69 0.29 -25.00
N PRO A 251 14.96 0.13 -24.60
CA PRO A 251 16.03 -0.12 -25.56
C PRO A 251 15.65 -1.31 -26.42
N ALA A 252 15.95 -1.23 -27.73
CA ALA A 252 15.66 -2.32 -28.66
C ALA A 252 16.13 -3.64 -28.04
N ALA A 253 15.21 -4.62 -27.98
CA ALA A 253 15.53 -5.93 -27.45
C ALA A 253 16.79 -6.41 -28.17
N LYS A 254 17.84 -6.72 -27.41
CA LYS A 254 19.01 -7.39 -27.98
C LYS A 254 18.46 -8.68 -28.58
N THR A 255 18.47 -8.80 -29.89
CA THR A 255 18.24 -10.07 -30.58
C THR A 255 19.24 -11.03 -29.97
N GLU A 256 18.76 -11.99 -29.16
CA GLU A 256 19.59 -13.13 -28.80
C GLU A 256 20.02 -13.77 -30.12
N PRO A 257 21.32 -13.98 -30.37
CA PRO A 257 21.77 -14.66 -31.57
C PRO A 257 21.08 -16.02 -31.61
N ASP A 258 20.46 -16.32 -32.75
CA ASP A 258 19.74 -17.56 -33.00
C ASP A 258 20.58 -18.74 -32.48
N LYS A 259 19.98 -19.54 -31.60
CA LYS A 259 20.46 -20.89 -31.35
C LYS A 259 20.24 -21.68 -32.63
N GLU A 260 21.20 -21.59 -33.53
CA GLU A 260 21.30 -22.39 -34.74
C GLU A 260 21.27 -23.86 -34.30
N GLN A 261 20.15 -24.51 -34.56
CA GLN A 261 19.98 -25.94 -34.37
C GLN A 261 20.85 -26.62 -35.42
N GLY A 262 22.08 -26.97 -35.03
CA GLY A 262 22.95 -27.88 -35.76
C GLY A 262 22.30 -29.27 -35.79
N ALA A 263 21.42 -29.50 -36.76
CA ALA A 263 21.02 -30.82 -37.19
C ALA A 263 21.84 -31.18 -38.43
N GLU A 264 23.11 -31.51 -38.23
CA GLU A 264 23.93 -32.10 -39.27
C GLU A 264 23.80 -33.63 -39.21
N SER A 265 23.31 -34.17 -40.32
CA SER A 265 23.04 -35.57 -40.57
C SER A 265 24.30 -36.41 -40.54
N ALA A 266 24.41 -37.33 -39.57
CA ALA A 266 25.33 -38.45 -39.65
C ALA A 266 24.61 -39.66 -40.25
N ALA A 267 24.57 -39.74 -41.58
CA ALA A 267 24.47 -41.00 -42.29
C ALA A 267 25.91 -41.51 -42.48
N GLY A 268 26.27 -42.57 -41.76
CA GLY A 268 27.60 -43.16 -41.79
C GLY A 268 27.51 -44.68 -41.73
N ASP A 269 27.65 -45.28 -42.91
CA ASP A 269 28.04 -46.64 -43.27
C ASP A 269 28.33 -47.67 -42.15
N LEU A 270 27.60 -48.79 -42.22
CA LEU A 270 27.96 -50.07 -41.60
C LEU A 270 28.65 -50.96 -42.66
N PRO A 271 29.88 -51.44 -42.43
CA PRO A 271 30.48 -52.44 -43.30
C PRO A 271 29.96 -53.83 -42.96
N GLN A 272 29.63 -54.58 -44.01
CA GLN A 272 29.41 -56.02 -43.99
C GLN A 272 30.65 -56.74 -43.46
N GLN A 273 30.51 -57.56 -42.40
CA GLN A 273 31.09 -58.91 -42.24
C GLN A 273 30.23 -59.73 -41.28
#